data_AF-A0A803P0S5-F1
#
_entry.id   AF-A0A803P0S5-F1
#
_cell.length_a   1.000
_cell.length_b   1.000
_cell.length_c   1.000
_cell.angle_alpha   90.00
_cell.angle_beta   90.00
_cell.angle_gamma   90.00
#
_symmetry.space_group_name_H-M   'P 1'
#
loop_
_entity.id
_entity.type
_entity.pdbx_description
1 polymer ?
#
loop_
_entity_poly.entity_id
_entity_poly.type
_entity_poly.pdbx_seq_one_letter_code
_entity_poly.pdbx_strand_id
1 'polypeptide(L)'
;MEDYVWHCQYLYWVLRRNGQGLYVRARFTINPDRVYRIAMRRLNTSAGILEVMGAPLSGSDLRAYVMSGGGLTIKDFKPRIRSKRCFLLFPIRGSERKGLVSVEVKKKKGQYDMKLLAVDIPMASGPDQRLFLEGDEVEYKVGGGLISQLRDPVVKAMSAAKEFDTLDQIEEEEDAERELQKAEQKNRDEIEKLEKDGHQ
;
A
#
# COMPACT_ATOMS: atom_id res chain seq x y z
N MET A 1 10.10 5.49 42.39
CA MET A 1 9.78 4.18 41.79
C MET A 1 8.44 3.81 42.41
N GLU A 2 7.46 3.44 41.59
CA GLU A 2 6.03 3.29 41.91
C GLU A 2 5.23 4.60 41.87
N ASP A 3 4.64 4.91 40.71
CA ASP A 3 3.42 5.77 40.58
C ASP A 3 2.90 5.93 39.13
N TYR A 4 3.33 5.10 38.17
CA TYR A 4 2.91 5.25 36.75
C TYR A 4 2.08 4.10 36.17
N VAL A 5 1.68 3.12 36.99
CA VAL A 5 1.02 1.89 36.48
C VAL A 5 -0.51 1.95 36.55
N TRP A 6 -1.11 2.90 37.28
CA TRP A 6 -2.55 2.91 37.54
C TRP A 6 -3.43 3.79 36.64
N HIS A 7 -2.87 4.58 35.72
CA HIS A 7 -3.67 5.43 34.82
C HIS A 7 -4.02 4.80 33.47
N CYS A 8 -3.47 3.63 33.13
CA CYS A 8 -3.71 2.99 31.82
C CYS A 8 -4.88 1.99 31.77
N GLN A 9 -5.51 1.62 32.90
CA GLN A 9 -6.61 0.64 32.90
C GLN A 9 -8.02 1.24 33.03
N TYR A 10 -8.19 2.48 33.48
CA TYR A 10 -9.54 3.05 33.68
C TYR A 10 -10.19 3.62 32.41
N LEU A 11 -9.42 3.96 31.36
CA LEU A 11 -9.99 4.42 30.09
C LEU A 11 -10.51 3.29 29.18
N TYR A 12 -10.19 2.03 29.49
CA TYR A 12 -10.58 0.88 28.68
C TYR A 12 -11.97 0.30 29.03
N TRP A 13 -12.66 0.83 30.05
CA TRP A 13 -13.92 0.26 30.55
C TRP A 13 -15.18 1.12 30.34
N VAL A 14 -15.07 2.35 29.83
CA VAL A 14 -16.24 3.26 29.69
C VAL A 14 -16.83 3.32 28.26
N LEU A 15 -16.16 2.76 27.25
CA LEU A 15 -16.61 2.80 25.84
C LEU A 15 -17.24 1.49 25.32
N ARG A 16 -17.89 0.72 26.20
CA ARG A 16 -18.58 -0.53 25.83
C ARG A 16 -20.08 -0.49 26.18
N ARG A 17 -20.85 0.50 25.68
CA ARG A 17 -22.32 0.42 25.63
C ARG A 17 -22.88 1.17 24.41
N ASN A 18 -23.85 0.55 23.74
CA ASN A 18 -24.78 1.07 22.71
C ASN A 18 -24.38 0.88 21.22
N GLY A 19 -24.84 -0.23 20.63
CA GLY A 19 -24.70 -0.56 19.20
C GLY A 19 -25.39 0.40 18.21
N GLN A 20 -26.17 1.38 18.67
CA GLN A 20 -26.76 2.42 17.82
C GLN A 20 -25.75 3.51 17.42
N GLY A 21 -24.77 3.81 18.26
CA GLY A 21 -23.68 4.76 17.95
C GLY A 21 -22.70 4.24 16.90
N LEU A 22 -22.50 2.91 16.84
CA LEU A 22 -21.69 2.25 15.81
C LEU A 22 -22.32 2.37 14.42
N TYR A 23 -23.65 2.25 14.31
CA TYR A 23 -24.36 2.29 13.02
C TYR A 23 -24.30 3.68 12.36
N VAL A 24 -24.45 4.73 13.17
CA VAL A 24 -24.35 6.12 12.70
C VAL A 24 -22.89 6.43 12.30
N ARG A 25 -21.90 6.08 13.14
CA ARG A 25 -20.48 6.25 12.79
C ARG A 25 -20.09 5.48 11.52
N ALA A 26 -20.56 4.25 11.34
CA ALA A 26 -20.26 3.45 10.15
C ALA A 26 -20.82 4.06 8.85
N ARG A 27 -21.94 4.79 8.91
CA ARG A 27 -22.50 5.49 7.73
C ARG A 27 -21.67 6.71 7.30
N PHE A 28 -20.95 7.35 8.23
CA PHE A 28 -20.21 8.60 7.97
C PHE A 28 -18.68 8.45 7.95
N THR A 29 -18.13 7.35 8.48
CA THR A 29 -16.69 7.06 8.44
C THR A 29 -16.32 6.31 7.17
N ILE A 30 -15.23 6.72 6.51
CA ILE A 30 -14.63 5.98 5.39
C ILE A 30 -13.59 5.02 5.98
N ASN A 31 -13.72 3.74 5.64
CA ASN A 31 -12.68 2.74 5.89
C ASN A 31 -11.77 2.65 4.64
N PRO A 32 -10.46 2.94 4.76
CA PRO A 32 -9.51 2.94 3.64
C PRO A 32 -9.23 1.53 3.09
N ASP A 33 -9.18 0.48 3.92
CA ASP A 33 -9.00 -0.91 3.44
C ASP A 33 -10.16 -1.39 2.58
N ARG A 34 -11.37 -0.93 2.88
CA ARG A 34 -12.53 -1.19 2.02
C ARG A 34 -12.42 -0.44 0.69
N VAL A 35 -11.91 0.79 0.69
CA VAL A 35 -11.63 1.55 -0.54
C VAL A 35 -10.58 0.83 -1.38
N TYR A 36 -9.48 0.40 -0.76
CA TYR A 36 -8.43 -0.40 -1.38
C TYR A 36 -8.99 -1.66 -2.06
N ARG A 37 -9.79 -2.46 -1.36
CA ARG A 37 -10.41 -3.66 -1.93
C ARG A 37 -11.33 -3.37 -3.13
N ILE A 38 -12.08 -2.27 -3.07
CA ILE A 38 -12.93 -1.85 -4.19
C ILE A 38 -12.06 -1.43 -5.39
N ALA A 39 -11.00 -0.65 -5.14
CA ALA A 39 -10.07 -0.23 -6.17
C ALA A 39 -9.37 -1.43 -6.83
N MET A 40 -8.78 -2.33 -6.05
CA MET A 40 -8.10 -3.53 -6.56
C MET A 40 -9.02 -4.42 -7.39
N ARG A 41 -10.29 -4.57 -7.00
CA ARG A 41 -11.28 -5.32 -7.79
C ARG A 41 -11.54 -4.65 -9.14
N ARG A 42 -11.73 -3.33 -9.16
CA ARG A 42 -11.97 -2.57 -10.40
C ARG A 42 -10.76 -2.63 -11.33
N LEU A 43 -9.55 -2.45 -10.79
CA LEU A 43 -8.30 -2.53 -11.55
C LEU A 43 -8.12 -3.92 -12.19
N ASN A 44 -8.31 -5.00 -11.42
CA ASN A 44 -8.22 -6.37 -11.93
C ASN A 44 -9.37 -6.79 -12.88
N THR A 45 -10.37 -5.93 -13.09
CA THR A 45 -11.44 -6.18 -14.07
C THR A 45 -11.28 -5.30 -15.32
N SER A 46 -10.38 -4.31 -15.29
CA SER A 46 -10.22 -3.36 -16.38
C SER A 46 -9.25 -3.88 -17.43
N ALA A 47 -9.77 -4.27 -18.61
CA ALA A 47 -8.96 -4.78 -19.72
C ALA A 47 -7.83 -3.82 -20.12
N GLY A 48 -8.11 -2.52 -20.24
CA GLY A 48 -7.10 -1.54 -20.66
C GLY A 48 -5.96 -1.35 -19.67
N ILE A 49 -6.19 -1.58 -18.37
CA ILE A 49 -5.10 -1.55 -17.37
C ILE A 49 -4.32 -2.86 -17.41
N LEU A 50 -5.02 -3.99 -17.52
CA LEU A 50 -4.40 -5.31 -17.60
C LEU A 50 -3.55 -5.47 -18.86
N GLU A 51 -3.94 -4.87 -19.98
CA GLU A 51 -3.16 -4.88 -21.23
C GLU A 51 -1.83 -4.15 -21.08
N VAL A 52 -1.78 -3.04 -20.34
CA VAL A 52 -0.56 -2.23 -20.19
C VAL A 52 0.34 -2.75 -19.06
N MET A 53 -0.24 -3.28 -17.99
CA MET A 53 0.52 -3.70 -16.80
C MET A 53 0.78 -5.21 -16.73
N GLY A 54 -0.01 -6.00 -17.44
CA GLY A 54 -0.03 -7.46 -17.36
C GLY A 54 -0.84 -7.98 -16.17
N ALA A 55 -1.60 -9.07 -16.38
CA ALA A 55 -2.45 -9.70 -15.38
C ALA A 55 -1.73 -10.85 -14.64
N PRO A 56 -2.09 -11.14 -13.37
CA PRO A 56 -2.98 -10.38 -12.48
C PRO A 56 -2.26 -9.20 -11.82
N LEU A 57 -3.02 -8.20 -11.39
CA LEU A 57 -2.47 -7.09 -10.62
C LEU A 57 -2.46 -7.42 -9.13
N SER A 58 -1.27 -7.34 -8.53
CA SER A 58 -1.05 -7.43 -7.10
C SER A 58 -0.78 -6.05 -6.50
N GLY A 59 -1.42 -5.74 -5.38
CA GLY A 59 -1.13 -4.53 -4.63
C GLY A 59 -0.04 -4.78 -3.59
N SER A 60 0.67 -3.71 -3.20
CA SER A 60 1.62 -3.77 -2.08
C SER A 60 0.92 -3.58 -0.72
N ASP A 61 1.62 -3.96 0.35
CA ASP A 61 1.22 -3.65 1.73
C ASP A 61 1.39 -2.18 2.07
N LEU A 62 2.25 -1.46 1.34
CA LEU A 62 2.40 -0.02 1.48
C LEU A 62 1.13 0.70 0.99
N ARG A 63 0.47 1.42 1.90
CA ARG A 63 -0.73 2.21 1.62
C ARG A 63 -0.66 3.53 2.36
N ALA A 64 -0.73 4.64 1.65
CA ALA A 64 -0.82 5.96 2.24
C ALA A 64 -2.23 6.51 2.02
N TYR A 65 -2.86 7.03 3.07
CA TYR A 65 -4.15 7.67 2.91
C TYR A 65 -4.22 8.96 3.71
N VAL A 66 -4.98 9.90 3.17
CA VAL A 66 -5.37 11.12 3.89
C VAL A 66 -6.88 11.31 3.79
N MET A 67 -7.45 11.68 4.91
CA MET A 67 -8.86 12.00 5.01
C MET A 67 -9.01 13.52 4.90
N SER A 68 -9.74 14.00 3.90
CA SER A 68 -10.03 15.42 3.74
C SER A 68 -11.49 15.74 3.99
N GLY A 69 -11.74 16.88 4.63
CA GLY A 69 -13.08 17.34 4.98
C GLY A 69 -13.72 16.59 6.15
N GLY A 70 -15.00 16.85 6.35
CA GLY A 70 -15.66 16.62 7.64
C GLY A 70 -15.70 17.90 8.47
N GLY A 71 -16.78 18.07 9.24
CA GLY A 71 -17.04 19.28 10.02
C GLY A 71 -18.45 19.82 9.79
N LEU A 72 -18.99 20.49 10.81
CA LEU A 72 -20.18 21.32 10.67
C LEU A 72 -19.74 22.64 10.01
N THR A 73 -20.36 22.97 8.89
CA THR A 73 -20.24 24.30 8.28
C THR A 73 -21.61 24.95 8.34
N ILE A 74 -21.69 26.18 8.82
CA ILE A 74 -22.93 26.97 8.72
C ILE A 74 -22.85 27.72 7.39
N LYS A 75 -23.78 27.41 6.48
CA LYS A 75 -23.98 28.20 5.25
C LYS A 75 -25.44 28.62 5.22
N ASP A 76 -25.69 29.92 5.08
CA ASP A 76 -27.04 30.50 5.05
C ASP A 76 -27.88 30.13 6.29
N PHE A 77 -27.29 30.20 7.49
CA PHE A 77 -27.90 29.79 8.77
C PHE A 77 -28.38 28.33 8.84
N LYS A 78 -28.02 27.49 7.86
CA LYS A 78 -28.33 26.06 7.85
C LYS A 78 -27.05 25.25 8.13
N PRO A 79 -27.01 24.44 9.20
CA PRO A 79 -25.88 23.56 9.46
C PRO A 79 -25.80 22.51 8.34
N ARG A 80 -24.70 22.55 7.59
CA ARG A 80 -24.35 21.56 6.57
C ARG A 80 -23.17 20.73 7.05
N ILE A 81 -23.36 19.41 7.06
CA ILE A 81 -22.29 18.45 7.31
C ILE A 81 -21.57 18.22 5.98
N ARG A 82 -20.30 18.62 5.89
CA ARG A 82 -19.47 18.23 4.74
C ARG A 82 -19.15 16.74 4.84
N SER A 83 -19.52 16.01 3.80
CA SER A 83 -19.12 14.62 3.60
C SER A 83 -17.60 14.49 3.50
N LYS A 84 -17.02 13.55 4.25
CA LYS A 84 -15.60 13.21 4.22
C LYS A 84 -15.19 12.67 2.84
N ARG A 85 -13.97 13.01 2.42
CA ARG A 85 -13.26 12.43 1.28
C ARG A 85 -12.06 11.63 1.82
N CYS A 86 -11.71 10.57 1.12
CA CYS A 86 -10.53 9.76 1.37
C CYS A 86 -9.71 9.74 0.10
N PHE A 87 -8.46 10.15 0.22
CA PHE A 87 -7.44 9.98 -0.80
C PHE A 87 -6.59 8.81 -0.37
N LEU A 88 -6.38 7.85 -1.25
CA LEU A 88 -5.60 6.64 -0.99
C LEU A 88 -4.62 6.48 -2.15
N LEU A 89 -3.34 6.34 -1.81
CA LEU A 89 -2.25 6.03 -2.72
C LEU A 89 -1.62 4.70 -2.32
N PHE A 90 -1.35 3.85 -3.31
CA PHE A 90 -0.65 2.60 -3.07
C PHE A 90 0.08 2.11 -4.32
N PRO A 91 1.21 1.40 -4.18
CA PRO A 91 1.88 0.73 -5.29
C PRO A 91 1.06 -0.45 -5.79
N ILE A 92 1.09 -0.65 -7.11
CA ILE A 92 0.53 -1.83 -7.78
C ILE A 92 1.57 -2.44 -8.72
N ARG A 93 1.55 -3.76 -8.84
CA ARG A 93 2.44 -4.55 -9.68
C ARG A 93 1.61 -5.44 -10.58
N GLY A 94 1.83 -5.36 -11.89
CA GLY A 94 1.43 -6.38 -12.84
C GLY A 94 2.62 -7.26 -13.22
N SER A 95 2.39 -8.22 -14.12
CA SER A 95 3.45 -9.11 -14.63
C SER A 95 4.48 -8.36 -15.48
N GLU A 96 4.08 -7.28 -16.15
CA GLU A 96 4.95 -6.53 -17.05
C GLU A 96 5.47 -5.23 -16.42
N ARG A 97 4.61 -4.51 -15.67
CA ARG A 97 4.95 -3.17 -15.16
C ARG A 97 4.52 -2.96 -13.71
N LYS A 98 5.23 -2.07 -13.04
CA LYS A 98 4.83 -1.50 -11.73
C LYS A 98 4.17 -0.13 -11.96
N GLY A 99 3.34 0.29 -11.02
CA GLY A 99 2.70 1.60 -11.07
C GLY A 99 2.27 2.09 -9.69
N LEU A 100 1.76 3.31 -9.65
CA LEU A 100 1.23 3.96 -8.46
C LEU A 100 -0.25 4.28 -8.68
N VAL A 101 -1.11 3.79 -7.79
CA VAL A 101 -2.55 4.04 -7.88
C VAL A 101 -2.89 5.27 -7.06
N SER A 102 -3.66 6.18 -7.65
CA SER A 102 -4.28 7.32 -6.97
C SER A 102 -5.79 7.13 -6.93
N VAL A 103 -6.36 7.13 -5.72
CA VAL A 103 -7.79 6.92 -5.50
C VAL A 103 -8.36 8.08 -4.72
N GLU A 104 -9.49 8.62 -5.19
CA GLU A 104 -10.32 9.53 -4.43
C GLU A 104 -11.72 8.96 -4.25
N VAL A 105 -12.18 8.89 -3.01
CA VAL A 105 -13.53 8.42 -2.70
C VAL A 105 -14.23 9.34 -1.73
N LYS A 106 -15.51 9.59 -2.00
CA LYS A 106 -16.43 10.32 -1.13
C LYS A 106 -17.50 9.37 -0.61
N LYS A 107 -17.86 9.48 0.67
CA LYS A 107 -18.96 8.66 1.21
C LYS A 107 -20.26 9.46 1.22
N LYS A 108 -21.28 8.96 0.52
CA LYS A 108 -22.61 9.57 0.44
C LYS A 108 -23.66 8.55 0.85
N LYS A 109 -24.49 8.86 1.85
CA LYS A 109 -25.58 8.00 2.32
C LYS A 109 -25.16 6.54 2.59
N GLY A 110 -23.93 6.32 3.04
CA GLY A 110 -23.37 4.98 3.31
C GLY A 110 -22.72 4.28 2.12
N GLN A 111 -22.83 4.82 0.89
CA GLN A 111 -22.19 4.29 -0.31
C GLN A 111 -20.87 5.02 -0.59
N TYR A 112 -19.92 4.29 -1.18
CA TYR A 112 -18.64 4.82 -1.65
C TYR A 112 -18.82 5.32 -3.08
N ASP A 113 -18.70 6.63 -3.25
CA ASP A 113 -18.75 7.33 -4.53
C ASP A 113 -17.31 7.61 -4.96
N MET A 114 -16.79 6.78 -5.88
CA MET A 114 -15.44 6.88 -6.41
C MET A 114 -15.37 8.07 -7.35
N LYS A 115 -14.49 9.01 -7.03
CA LYS A 115 -14.29 10.25 -7.79
C LYS A 115 -13.08 10.20 -8.70
N LEU A 116 -12.08 9.44 -8.29
CA LEU A 116 -10.86 9.24 -9.06
C LEU A 116 -10.38 7.81 -8.83
N LEU A 117 -10.00 7.15 -9.91
CA LEU A 117 -9.21 5.94 -9.91
C LEU A 117 -8.25 6.01 -11.09
N ALA A 118 -7.02 6.38 -10.80
CA ALA A 118 -5.96 6.54 -11.79
C ALA A 118 -4.75 5.67 -11.45
N VAL A 119 -4.02 5.25 -12.47
CA VAL A 119 -2.76 4.50 -12.34
C VAL A 119 -1.67 5.27 -13.08
N ASP A 120 -0.62 5.63 -12.35
CA ASP A 120 0.60 6.21 -12.89
C ASP A 120 1.61 5.10 -13.17
N ILE A 121 1.99 4.94 -14.43
CA ILE A 121 2.95 3.93 -14.88
C ILE A 121 4.23 4.66 -15.28
N PRO A 122 5.34 4.49 -14.54
CA PRO A 122 6.62 5.05 -14.92
C PRO A 122 7.09 4.42 -16.24
N MET A 123 7.42 5.27 -17.20
CA MET A 123 7.91 4.86 -18.51
C MET A 123 9.44 4.84 -18.52
N ALA A 124 10.06 3.90 -19.25
CA ALA A 124 11.51 3.82 -19.38
C ALA A 124 12.09 5.05 -20.11
N SER A 125 11.33 5.63 -21.03
CA SER A 125 11.66 6.89 -21.69
C SER A 125 10.39 7.74 -21.85
N GLY A 126 10.52 9.04 -21.58
CA GLY A 126 9.40 9.99 -21.60
C GLY A 126 8.69 10.15 -20.26
N PRO A 127 7.60 10.95 -20.23
CA PRO A 127 6.83 11.18 -19.01
C PRO A 127 6.05 9.93 -18.59
N ASP A 128 5.75 9.82 -17.29
CA ASP A 128 4.87 8.79 -16.76
C ASP A 128 3.54 8.75 -17.53
N GLN A 129 3.08 7.55 -17.86
CA GLN A 129 1.78 7.34 -18.48
C GLN A 129 0.72 7.23 -17.38
N ARG A 130 -0.27 8.14 -17.41
CA ARG A 130 -1.42 8.08 -16.50
C ARG A 130 -2.63 7.48 -17.20
N LEU A 131 -3.19 6.43 -16.62
CA LEU A 131 -4.42 5.79 -17.07
C LEU A 131 -5.55 6.07 -16.08
N PHE A 132 -6.67 6.60 -16.58
CA PHE A 132 -7.86 6.86 -15.77
C PHE A 132 -8.90 5.77 -15.99
N LEU A 133 -9.33 5.13 -14.90
CA LEU A 133 -10.51 4.26 -14.91
C LEU A 133 -11.77 5.01 -14.45
N GLU A 134 -11.61 5.98 -13.54
CA GLU A 134 -12.66 6.88 -13.09
C GLU A 134 -12.09 8.29 -12.90
N GLY A 135 -12.86 9.31 -13.27
CA GLY A 135 -12.44 10.71 -13.26
C GLY A 135 -11.49 11.06 -14.41
N ASP A 136 -10.92 12.26 -14.34
CA ASP A 136 -10.00 12.80 -15.33
C ASP A 136 -8.82 13.57 -14.69
N GLU A 137 -8.01 14.22 -15.53
CA GLU A 137 -6.86 15.03 -15.10
C GLU A 137 -7.27 16.25 -14.27
N VAL A 138 -8.48 16.79 -14.48
CA VAL A 138 -9.02 17.87 -13.66
C VAL A 138 -9.35 17.35 -12.28
N GLU A 139 -10.06 16.22 -12.15
CA GLU A 139 -10.31 15.60 -10.83
C GLU A 139 -9.01 15.24 -10.11
N TYR A 140 -8.02 14.71 -10.85
CA TYR A 140 -6.70 14.42 -10.32
C TYR A 140 -6.02 15.65 -9.70
N LYS A 141 -6.06 16.79 -10.41
CA LYS A 141 -5.52 18.08 -9.91
C LYS A 141 -6.36 18.68 -8.78
N VAL A 142 -7.69 18.56 -8.86
CA VAL A 142 -8.66 19.08 -7.88
C VAL A 142 -8.62 18.32 -6.55
N GLY A 143 -8.02 17.12 -6.50
CA GLY A 143 -7.64 16.42 -5.27
C GLY A 143 -6.81 17.25 -4.27
N GLY A 144 -6.45 18.48 -4.63
CA GLY A 144 -6.19 19.57 -3.71
C GLY A 144 -4.74 19.64 -3.27
N GLY A 145 -3.83 19.11 -4.08
CA GLY A 145 -2.43 18.94 -3.72
C GLY A 145 -2.20 17.89 -2.63
N LEU A 146 -3.24 17.28 -2.07
CA LEU A 146 -3.09 16.20 -1.08
C LEU A 146 -2.53 14.94 -1.71
N ILE A 147 -2.94 14.62 -2.94
CA ILE A 147 -2.36 13.50 -3.70
C ILE A 147 -0.87 13.75 -3.96
N SER A 148 -0.47 14.96 -4.36
CA SER A 148 0.95 15.29 -4.56
C SER A 148 1.74 15.25 -3.25
N GLN A 149 1.17 15.67 -2.12
CA GLN A 149 1.82 15.57 -0.80
C GLN A 149 2.07 14.13 -0.38
N LEU A 150 1.21 13.18 -0.76
CA LEU A 150 1.38 11.77 -0.44
C LEU A 150 2.28 11.04 -1.44
N ARG A 151 2.46 11.56 -2.66
CA ARG A 151 3.21 10.89 -3.70
C ARG A 151 4.68 10.70 -3.32
N ASP A 152 5.37 11.76 -2.92
CA ASP A 152 6.82 11.71 -2.69
C ASP A 152 7.20 10.76 -1.54
N PRO A 153 6.53 10.77 -0.37
CA PRO A 153 6.80 9.81 0.69
C PRO A 153 6.59 8.35 0.24
N VAL A 154 5.55 8.09 -0.57
CA VAL A 154 5.26 6.73 -1.07
C VAL A 154 6.31 6.29 -2.07
N VAL A 155 6.68 7.13 -3.03
CA VAL A 155 7.72 6.81 -4.02
C VAL A 155 9.07 6.57 -3.32
N LYS A 156 9.42 7.40 -2.33
CA LYS A 156 10.64 7.20 -1.54
C LYS A 156 10.63 5.86 -0.79
N ALA A 157 9.50 5.52 -0.17
CA ALA A 157 9.34 4.23 0.52
C ALA A 157 9.42 3.03 -0.46
N MET A 158 8.89 3.17 -1.68
CA MET A 158 9.02 2.15 -2.72
C MET A 158 10.47 1.96 -3.17
N SER A 159 11.24 3.04 -3.33
CA SER A 159 12.65 2.96 -3.70
C SER A 159 13.47 2.27 -2.61
N ALA A 160 13.26 2.64 -1.35
CA ALA A 160 13.93 2.00 -0.22
C ALA A 160 13.61 0.49 -0.15
N ALA A 161 12.34 0.10 -0.32
CA ALA A 161 11.96 -1.32 -0.35
C ALA A 161 12.68 -2.10 -1.46
N LYS A 162 12.84 -1.50 -2.65
CA LYS A 162 13.58 -2.13 -3.75
C LYS A 162 15.08 -2.30 -3.44
N GLU A 163 15.68 -1.34 -2.76
CA GLU A 163 17.09 -1.42 -2.34
C GLU A 163 17.31 -2.57 -1.37
N PHE A 164 16.41 -2.74 -0.37
CA PHE A 164 16.44 -3.89 0.53
C PHE A 164 16.26 -5.22 -0.21
N ASP A 165 15.26 -5.33 -1.10
CA ASP A 165 15.06 -6.54 -1.91
C ASP A 165 16.31 -6.93 -2.73
N THR A 166 17.12 -5.94 -3.15
CA THR A 166 18.34 -6.18 -3.94
C THR A 166 19.49 -6.64 -3.05
N LEU A 167 19.61 -6.08 -1.85
CA LEU A 167 20.63 -6.50 -0.88
C LEU A 167 20.38 -7.92 -0.38
N ASP A 168 19.12 -8.26 -0.08
CA ASP A 168 18.74 -9.60 0.36
C ASP A 168 19.12 -10.66 -0.71
N GLN A 169 18.92 -10.35 -2.00
CA GLN A 169 19.33 -11.25 -3.10
C GLN A 169 20.84 -11.46 -3.18
N ILE A 170 21.62 -10.40 -2.97
CA ILE A 170 23.08 -10.49 -2.98
C ILE A 170 23.56 -11.32 -1.78
N GLU A 171 23.00 -11.09 -0.60
CA GLU A 171 23.33 -11.87 0.60
C GLU A 171 22.99 -13.36 0.43
N GLU A 172 21.82 -13.67 -0.16
CA GLU A 172 21.42 -15.05 -0.47
C GLU A 172 22.38 -15.73 -1.45
N GLU A 173 22.83 -15.01 -2.50
CA GLU A 173 23.82 -15.52 -3.46
C GLU A 173 25.19 -15.76 -2.80
N GLU A 174 25.68 -14.81 -2.00
CA GLU A 174 26.95 -14.94 -1.28
C GLU A 174 26.93 -16.08 -0.23
N ASP A 175 25.80 -16.29 0.44
CA ASP A 175 25.63 -17.39 1.37
C ASP A 175 25.59 -18.74 0.63
N ALA A 176 24.90 -18.80 -0.52
CA ALA A 176 24.89 -20.01 -1.36
C ALA A 176 26.29 -20.36 -1.89
N GLU A 177 27.07 -19.38 -2.33
CA GLU A 177 28.46 -19.58 -2.75
C GLU A 177 29.34 -20.06 -1.59
N ARG A 178 29.20 -19.47 -0.40
CA ARG A 178 29.94 -19.90 0.79
C ARG A 178 29.60 -21.34 1.20
N GLU A 179 28.34 -21.74 1.13
CA GLU A 179 27.93 -23.12 1.43
C GLU A 179 28.43 -24.11 0.37
N LEU A 180 28.43 -23.74 -0.91
CA LEU A 180 29.03 -24.54 -1.99
C LEU A 180 30.54 -24.75 -1.76
N GLN A 181 31.28 -23.69 -1.46
CA GLN A 181 32.73 -23.78 -1.19
C GLN A 181 33.02 -24.66 0.03
N LYS A 182 32.24 -24.54 1.11
CA LYS A 182 32.39 -25.42 2.29
C LYS A 182 32.08 -26.88 1.96
N ALA A 183 31.05 -27.13 1.15
CA ALA A 183 30.70 -28.48 0.72
C ALA A 183 31.80 -29.09 -0.15
N GLU A 184 32.35 -28.34 -1.12
CA GLU A 184 33.48 -28.75 -1.95
C GLU A 184 34.73 -29.03 -1.11
N GLN A 185 35.06 -28.14 -0.17
CA GLN A 185 36.20 -28.32 0.71
C GLN A 185 36.05 -29.56 1.59
N LYS A 186 34.88 -29.77 2.17
CA LYS A 186 34.58 -30.97 2.97
C LYS A 186 34.70 -32.24 2.13
N ASN A 187 34.20 -32.22 0.90
CA ASN A 187 34.27 -33.36 -0.01
C ASN A 187 35.73 -33.67 -0.39
N ARG A 188 36.55 -32.64 -0.63
CA ARG A 188 38.00 -32.81 -0.88
C ARG A 188 38.72 -33.40 0.35
N ASP A 189 38.44 -32.87 1.54
CA ASP A 189 39.03 -33.35 2.78
C ASP A 189 38.62 -34.80 3.10
N GLU A 190 37.39 -35.21 2.73
CA GLU A 190 36.93 -36.60 2.85
C GLU A 190 37.66 -37.54 1.88
N ILE A 191 37.86 -37.12 0.62
CA ILE A 191 38.63 -37.90 -0.36
C ILE A 191 40.09 -38.07 0.09
N GLU A 192 40.74 -36.99 0.56
CA GLU A 192 42.13 -37.04 1.05
C GLU A 192 42.32 -37.97 2.25
N LYS A 193 41.31 -38.09 3.14
CA LYS A 193 41.35 -39.05 4.25
C LYS A 193 41.26 -40.49 3.76
N LEU A 194 40.33 -40.77 2.85
CA LEU A 194 40.15 -42.12 2.28
C LEU A 194 41.39 -42.59 1.51
N GLU A 195 42.08 -41.70 0.79
CA GLU A 195 43.32 -42.03 0.08
C GLU A 195 44.48 -42.36 1.03
N LYS A 196 44.59 -41.69 2.18
CA LYS A 196 45.63 -41.96 3.19
C LYS A 196 45.37 -43.27 3.94
N ASP A 197 44.12 -43.60 4.22
CA ASP A 197 43.75 -44.83 4.91
C ASP A 197 43.87 -46.08 4.02
N GLY A 198 43.77 -45.93 2.69
CA GLY A 198 43.92 -47.02 1.71
C GLY A 198 45.37 -47.38 1.34
N HIS A 199 46.37 -46.69 1.88
CA HIS A 199 47.80 -46.93 1.62
C HIS A 199 48.55 -47.67 2.76
N GLN A 200 47.82 -48.32 3.68
CA GLN A 200 48.36 -49.18 4.74
C GLN A 200 48.30 -50.67 4.39
#